data_AF-A0AAV0HC50-F1
#
_entry.id   AF-A0AAV0HC50-F1
#
_cell.length_a   1.000
_cell.length_b   1.000
_cell.length_c   1.000
_cell.angle_alpha   90.00
_cell.angle_beta   90.00
_cell.angle_gamma   90.00
#
_symmetry.space_group_name_H-M   'P 1'
#
loop_
_entity.id
_entity.type
_entity.pdbx_description
1 polymer ?
#
loop_
_entity_poly.entity_id
_entity_poly.type
_entity_poly.pdbx_seq_one_letter_code
_entity_poly.pdbx_strand_id
1 'polypeptide(L)'
;MGLVEEAWQHFNTMVNEFAMVPTLDHYACMVDVLSRAGLLREATEFIESVPIDHGLCLWRILLSACRNYRSYELGAYAGEKLIELGSMESSTYVILSSIYNALGRRRDVERVRGVMKTRGATKDPGCSWIELKGVVHVFVVRDGMHPWVDEIRDGIRRLLKHMEDDEGYHPAFDFVLDQVG
;
A
#
# COMPACT_ATOMS: atom_id res chain seq x y z
N MET A 1 4.45 18.59 -5.89
CA MET A 1 3.71 19.40 -6.86
C MET A 1 2.53 18.58 -7.33
N GLY A 2 1.30 19.09 -7.20
CA GLY A 2 0.12 18.47 -7.78
C GLY A 2 -0.57 19.53 -8.64
N LEU A 3 -0.75 19.24 -9.93
CA LEU A 3 -1.50 20.08 -10.87
C LEU A 3 -3.01 19.89 -10.64
N VAL A 4 -3.45 20.15 -9.41
CA VAL A 4 -4.82 19.87 -8.95
C VAL A 4 -5.80 20.80 -9.65
N GLU A 5 -5.43 22.06 -9.81
CA GLU A 5 -6.26 23.05 -10.50
C GLU A 5 -6.44 22.68 -11.97
N GLU A 6 -5.36 22.34 -12.68
CA GLU A 6 -5.42 21.91 -14.08
C GLU A 6 -6.20 20.59 -14.24
N ALA A 7 -6.07 19.65 -13.29
CA ALA A 7 -6.85 18.41 -13.31
C ALA A 7 -8.36 18.69 -13.21
N TRP A 8 -8.78 19.59 -12.30
CA TRP A 8 -10.18 20.01 -12.20
C TRP A 8 -10.65 20.75 -13.45
N GLN A 9 -9.82 21.64 -14.02
CA GLN A 9 -10.14 22.31 -15.27
C GLN A 9 -10.41 21.30 -16.39
N HIS A 10 -9.51 20.34 -16.60
CA HIS A 10 -9.68 19.31 -17.63
C HIS A 10 -10.90 18.41 -17.36
N PHE A 11 -11.11 17.98 -16.12
CA PHE A 11 -12.26 17.15 -15.76
C PHE A 11 -13.58 17.90 -15.97
N ASN A 12 -13.66 19.18 -15.60
CA ASN A 12 -14.85 20.00 -15.76
C ASN A 12 -15.12 20.36 -17.23
N THR A 13 -14.09 20.69 -18.01
CA THR A 13 -14.23 20.94 -19.45
C THR A 13 -14.72 19.69 -20.18
N MET A 14 -14.20 18.50 -19.83
CA MET A 14 -14.69 17.22 -20.36
C MET A 14 -16.19 17.04 -20.13
N VAL A 15 -16.67 17.30 -18.91
CA VAL A 15 -18.08 17.12 -18.53
C VAL A 15 -18.98 18.20 -19.10
N ASN A 16 -18.60 19.47 -18.96
CA ASN A 16 -19.50 20.60 -19.21
C ASN A 16 -19.44 21.10 -20.66
N GLU A 17 -18.27 21.08 -21.30
CA GLU A 17 -18.09 21.62 -22.66
C GLU A 17 -18.18 20.52 -23.72
N PHE A 18 -17.54 19.37 -23.46
CA PHE A 18 -17.54 18.24 -24.39
C PHE A 18 -18.67 17.22 -24.13
N ALA A 19 -19.47 17.41 -23.07
CA ALA A 19 -20.56 16.52 -22.67
C ALA A 19 -20.14 15.04 -22.55
N MET A 20 -18.87 14.80 -22.21
CA MET A 20 -18.35 13.45 -22.04
C MET A 20 -18.72 12.93 -20.65
N VAL A 21 -19.29 11.74 -20.61
CA VAL A 21 -19.63 11.06 -19.36
C VAL A 21 -18.34 10.51 -18.73
N PRO A 22 -17.96 10.92 -17.51
CA PRO A 22 -16.76 10.40 -16.85
C PRO A 22 -16.87 8.88 -16.65
N THR A 23 -15.79 8.19 -17.00
CA THR A 23 -15.62 6.76 -16.68
C THR A 23 -14.97 6.57 -15.32
N LEU A 24 -14.95 5.33 -14.81
CA LEU A 24 -14.24 4.99 -13.58
C LEU A 24 -12.76 5.43 -13.61
N ASP A 25 -12.09 5.32 -14.76
CA ASP A 25 -10.69 5.74 -14.91
C ASP A 25 -10.51 7.24 -14.72
N HIS A 26 -11.46 8.06 -15.19
CA HIS A 26 -11.43 9.51 -14.98
C HIS A 26 -11.60 9.86 -13.49
N TYR A 27 -12.51 9.18 -12.80
CA TYR A 27 -12.68 9.34 -11.34
C TYR A 27 -11.43 8.88 -10.58
N ALA A 28 -10.85 7.73 -10.94
CA ALA A 28 -9.61 7.21 -10.35
C ALA A 28 -8.45 8.20 -10.54
N CYS A 29 -8.35 8.83 -11.71
CA CYS A 29 -7.36 9.87 -11.98
C CYS A 29 -7.51 11.06 -11.04
N MET A 30 -8.74 11.56 -10.85
CA MET A 30 -9.01 12.66 -9.92
C MET A 30 -8.69 12.29 -8.47
N VAL A 31 -9.05 11.07 -8.03
CA VAL A 31 -8.71 10.58 -6.68
C VAL A 31 -7.19 10.47 -6.50
N ASP A 32 -6.45 9.96 -7.49
CA ASP A 32 -4.98 9.87 -7.43
C ASP A 32 -4.33 11.26 -7.38
N VAL A 33 -4.81 12.22 -8.18
CA VAL A 33 -4.33 13.62 -8.16
C VAL A 33 -4.53 14.25 -6.78
N LEU A 34 -5.74 14.19 -6.22
CA LEU A 34 -6.04 14.73 -4.89
C LEU A 34 -5.21 14.03 -3.81
N SER A 35 -5.11 12.70 -3.90
CA SER A 35 -4.36 11.90 -2.94
C SER A 35 -2.87 12.21 -2.92
N ARG A 36 -2.23 12.36 -4.09
CA ARG A 36 -0.81 12.73 -4.22
C ARG A 36 -0.53 14.20 -3.89
N ALA A 37 -1.55 15.04 -3.87
CA ALA A 37 -1.46 16.40 -3.35
C ALA A 37 -1.59 16.46 -1.82
N GLY A 38 -1.92 15.34 -1.15
CA GLY A 38 -2.21 15.29 0.29
C GLY A 38 -3.62 15.78 0.65
N LEU A 39 -4.47 16.05 -0.35
CA LEU A 39 -5.87 16.49 -0.19
C LEU A 39 -6.78 15.27 0.04
N LEU A 40 -6.48 14.52 1.11
CA LEU A 40 -7.12 13.22 1.36
C LEU A 40 -8.59 13.33 1.77
N ARG A 41 -8.98 14.44 2.42
CA ARG A 41 -10.38 14.67 2.79
C ARG A 41 -11.20 14.97 1.54
N GLU A 42 -10.70 15.84 0.69
CA GLU A 42 -11.29 16.19 -0.60
C GLU A 42 -11.36 14.95 -1.52
N ALA A 43 -10.33 14.11 -1.51
CA ALA A 43 -10.38 12.82 -2.21
C ALA A 43 -11.51 11.92 -1.67
N THR A 44 -11.71 11.88 -0.35
CA THR A 44 -12.79 11.08 0.28
C THR A 44 -14.16 11.61 -0.12
N GLU A 45 -14.39 12.91 0.01
CA GLU A 45 -15.65 13.57 -0.38
C GLU A 45 -15.94 13.37 -1.87
N PHE A 46 -14.90 13.44 -2.71
CA PHE A 46 -15.04 13.18 -4.13
C PHE A 46 -15.47 11.74 -4.41
N ILE A 47 -14.86 10.73 -3.77
CA ILE A 47 -15.26 9.32 -3.91
C ILE A 47 -16.74 9.13 -3.55
N GLU A 48 -17.18 9.71 -2.44
CA GLU A 48 -18.57 9.62 -1.98
C GLU A 48 -19.57 10.31 -2.91
N SER A 49 -19.10 11.28 -3.70
CA SER A 49 -19.90 11.98 -4.71
C SER A 49 -20.02 11.25 -6.05
N VAL A 50 -19.21 10.20 -6.29
CA VAL A 50 -19.17 9.50 -7.58
C VAL A 50 -20.50 8.77 -7.83
N PRO A 51 -21.22 9.08 -8.92
CA PRO A 51 -22.57 8.56 -9.16
C PRO A 51 -22.60 7.16 -9.81
N ILE A 52 -21.45 6.51 -9.94
CA ILE A 52 -21.31 5.19 -10.57
C ILE A 52 -20.78 4.18 -9.55
N ASP A 53 -21.08 2.89 -9.78
CA ASP A 53 -20.41 1.84 -9.03
C ASP A 53 -18.93 1.81 -9.39
N HIS A 54 -18.10 2.12 -8.40
CA HIS A 54 -16.65 2.11 -8.51
C HIS A 54 -16.01 0.89 -7.83
N GLY A 55 -16.81 0.00 -7.25
CA GLY A 55 -16.37 -1.15 -6.48
C GLY A 55 -15.22 -0.80 -5.53
N LEU A 56 -14.15 -1.58 -5.61
CA LEU A 56 -12.95 -1.41 -4.77
C LEU A 56 -12.00 -0.31 -5.27
N CYS A 57 -12.15 0.18 -6.51
CA CYS A 57 -11.10 0.92 -7.22
C CYS A 57 -10.67 2.19 -6.48
N LEU A 58 -11.60 3.10 -6.18
CA LEU A 58 -11.26 4.41 -5.63
C LEU A 58 -10.81 4.33 -4.17
N TRP A 59 -11.45 3.47 -3.37
CA TRP A 59 -11.06 3.23 -1.98
C TRP A 59 -9.63 2.64 -1.86
N ARG A 60 -9.19 1.84 -2.83
CA ARG A 60 -7.80 1.33 -2.87
C ARG A 60 -6.78 2.44 -3.06
N ILE A 61 -7.06 3.39 -3.95
CA ILE A 61 -6.19 4.53 -4.21
C ILE A 61 -6.06 5.35 -2.92
N LEU A 62 -7.18 5.68 -2.29
CA LEU A 62 -7.22 6.45 -1.05
C LEU A 62 -6.49 5.73 0.10
N LEU A 63 -6.74 4.43 0.32
CA LEU A 63 -6.10 3.65 1.40
C LEU A 63 -4.56 3.68 1.29
N SER A 64 -4.03 3.51 0.07
CA SER A 64 -2.60 3.57 -0.19
C SER A 64 -2.02 4.94 0.14
N ALA A 65 -2.71 6.01 -0.25
CA ALA A 65 -2.29 7.38 0.03
C ALA A 65 -2.35 7.72 1.52
N CYS A 66 -3.40 7.34 2.23
CA CYS A 66 -3.55 7.55 3.67
C CYS A 66 -2.38 6.96 4.47
N ARG A 67 -1.87 5.79 4.06
CA ARG A 67 -0.66 5.19 4.68
C ARG A 67 0.56 6.09 4.49
N ASN A 68 0.77 6.63 3.28
CA ASN A 68 1.95 7.43 2.96
C ASN A 68 1.94 8.79 3.69
N TYR A 69 0.77 9.43 3.81
CA TYR A 69 0.60 10.70 4.54
C TYR A 69 0.33 10.52 6.04
N ARG A 70 0.35 9.28 6.56
CA ARG A 70 0.03 8.95 7.95
C ARG A 70 -1.35 9.47 8.40
N SER A 71 -2.30 9.58 7.47
CA SER A 71 -3.69 9.94 7.76
C SER A 71 -4.47 8.69 8.13
N TYR A 72 -4.18 8.18 9.34
CA TYR A 72 -4.64 6.87 9.78
C TYR A 72 -6.15 6.74 9.89
N GLU A 73 -6.87 7.81 10.24
CA GLU A 73 -8.33 7.71 10.40
C GLU A 73 -9.07 7.64 9.06
N LEU A 74 -8.65 8.43 8.08
CA LEU A 74 -9.15 8.31 6.71
C LEU A 74 -8.74 6.96 6.10
N GLY A 75 -7.53 6.49 6.40
CA GLY A 75 -7.08 5.17 5.97
C GLY A 75 -7.88 4.03 6.59
N ALA A 76 -8.24 4.13 7.87
CA ALA A 76 -9.11 3.16 8.53
C ALA A 76 -10.50 3.15 7.88
N TYR A 77 -11.07 4.32 7.59
CA TYR A 77 -12.33 4.44 6.88
C TYR A 77 -12.30 3.78 5.49
N ALA A 78 -11.31 4.12 4.67
CA ALA A 78 -11.13 3.53 3.33
C ALA A 78 -10.91 2.01 3.39
N GLY A 79 -10.15 1.53 4.38
CA GLY A 79 -9.91 0.10 4.57
C GLY A 79 -11.16 -0.67 4.99
N GLU A 80 -11.98 -0.12 5.88
CA GLU A 80 -13.26 -0.75 6.25
C GLU A 80 -14.22 -0.79 5.05
N LYS A 81 -14.28 0.27 4.22
CA LYS A 81 -15.06 0.24 2.97
C LYS A 81 -14.64 -0.91 2.05
N LEU A 82 -13.35 -1.17 1.92
CA LEU A 82 -12.86 -2.30 1.12
C LEU A 82 -13.24 -3.65 1.73
N ILE A 83 -13.25 -3.79 3.06
CA ILE A 83 -13.71 -5.01 3.74
C ILE A 83 -15.22 -5.20 3.53
N GLU A 84 -16.03 -4.15 3.71
CA GLU A 84 -17.48 -4.13 3.49
C GLU A 84 -17.82 -4.58 2.06
N LEU A 85 -17.09 -4.06 1.07
CA LEU A 85 -17.24 -4.40 -0.35
C LEU A 85 -16.68 -5.78 -0.73
N GLY A 86 -16.14 -6.54 0.23
CA GLY A 86 -15.71 -7.92 0.00
C GLY A 86 -14.32 -8.08 -0.63
N SER A 87 -13.40 -7.13 -0.43
CA SER A 87 -12.01 -7.25 -0.94
C SER A 87 -11.38 -8.59 -0.54
N MET A 88 -10.77 -9.27 -1.52
CA MET A 88 -9.99 -10.50 -1.31
C MET A 88 -8.48 -10.21 -1.29
N GLU A 89 -8.09 -8.95 -1.38
CA GLU A 89 -6.70 -8.56 -1.56
C GLU A 89 -5.99 -8.48 -0.22
N SER A 90 -4.94 -9.28 -0.05
CA SER A 90 -4.14 -9.29 1.17
C SER A 90 -3.56 -7.91 1.53
N SER A 91 -3.26 -7.08 0.53
CA SER A 91 -2.78 -5.71 0.72
C SER A 91 -3.75 -4.83 1.49
N THR A 92 -5.07 -4.96 1.27
CA THR A 92 -6.11 -4.24 2.03
C THR A 92 -5.97 -4.54 3.51
N TYR A 93 -5.97 -5.82 3.89
CA TYR A 93 -5.91 -6.26 5.27
C TYR A 93 -4.59 -5.91 5.95
N VAL A 94 -3.47 -6.03 5.23
CA VAL A 94 -2.14 -5.71 5.74
C VAL A 94 -2.04 -4.21 6.02
N ILE A 95 -2.43 -3.36 5.08
CA ILE A 95 -2.38 -1.90 5.26
C ILE A 95 -3.32 -1.48 6.40
N LEU A 96 -4.55 -1.99 6.43
CA LEU A 96 -5.52 -1.65 7.49
C LEU A 96 -5.06 -2.14 8.87
N SER A 97 -4.49 -3.34 8.97
CA SER A 97 -3.89 -3.83 10.22
C SER A 97 -2.73 -2.94 10.67
N SER A 98 -1.88 -2.49 9.74
CA SER A 98 -0.80 -1.55 10.03
C SER A 98 -1.32 -0.22 10.55
N ILE A 99 -2.39 0.30 9.95
CA ILE A 99 -3.05 1.54 10.38
C ILE A 99 -3.61 1.37 11.80
N TYR A 100 -4.35 0.31 12.07
CA TYR A 100 -4.86 0.06 13.42
C TYR A 100 -3.77 -0.16 14.46
N ASN A 101 -2.64 -0.76 14.07
CA ASN A 101 -1.48 -0.87 14.94
C ASN A 101 -0.90 0.51 15.28
N ALA A 102 -0.74 1.40 14.29
CA ALA A 102 -0.27 2.77 14.51
C ALA A 102 -1.22 3.59 15.40
N LEU A 103 -2.51 3.27 15.39
CA LEU A 103 -3.54 3.87 16.26
C LEU A 103 -3.64 3.22 17.65
N GLY A 104 -2.84 2.19 17.95
CA GLY A 104 -2.93 1.44 19.22
C GLY A 104 -4.20 0.58 19.35
N ARG A 105 -4.94 0.37 18.26
CA ARG A 105 -6.23 -0.35 18.22
C ARG A 105 -6.02 -1.85 18.05
N ARG A 106 -5.38 -2.50 19.02
CA ARG A 106 -5.00 -3.93 18.95
C ARG A 106 -6.18 -4.88 18.65
N ARG A 107 -7.37 -4.62 19.21
CA ARG A 107 -8.57 -5.44 18.94
C ARG A 107 -8.98 -5.41 17.46
N ASP A 108 -8.82 -4.26 16.81
CA ASP A 108 -9.12 -4.11 15.39
C ASP A 108 -8.08 -4.82 14.52
N VAL A 109 -6.80 -4.80 14.92
CA VAL A 109 -5.75 -5.60 14.25
C VAL A 109 -6.12 -7.09 14.26
N GLU A 110 -6.53 -7.61 15.42
CA GLU A 110 -6.96 -9.01 15.55
C GLU A 110 -8.20 -9.32 14.71
N ARG A 111 -9.20 -8.42 14.69
CA ARG A 111 -10.41 -8.55 13.87
C ARG A 111 -10.05 -8.61 12.37
N VAL A 112 -9.26 -7.65 11.88
CA VAL A 112 -8.90 -7.56 10.47
C VAL A 112 -8.10 -8.79 10.04
N ARG A 113 -7.15 -9.27 10.86
CA ARG A 113 -6.43 -10.53 10.61
C ARG A 113 -7.36 -11.75 10.64
N GLY A 114 -8.37 -11.76 11.52
CA GLY A 114 -9.40 -12.80 11.55
C GLY A 114 -10.20 -12.84 10.25
N VAL A 115 -10.69 -11.69 9.78
CA VAL A 115 -11.43 -11.58 8.51
C VAL A 115 -10.56 -12.02 7.33
N MET A 116 -9.30 -11.58 7.28
CA MET A 116 -8.33 -11.97 6.26
C MET A 116 -8.20 -13.51 6.17
N LYS A 117 -8.06 -14.18 7.32
CA LYS A 117 -7.96 -15.65 7.41
C LYS A 117 -9.25 -16.32 6.96
N THR A 118 -10.41 -15.88 7.44
CA THR A 118 -11.72 -16.46 7.08
C THR A 118 -12.01 -16.34 5.60
N ARG A 119 -11.57 -15.26 4.95
CA ARG A 119 -11.69 -15.05 3.50
C ARG A 119 -10.61 -15.75 2.69
N GLY A 120 -9.62 -16.41 3.33
CA GLY A 120 -8.52 -17.04 2.62
C GLY A 120 -7.62 -16.06 1.87
N ALA A 121 -7.67 -14.77 2.20
CA ALA A 121 -6.82 -13.76 1.60
C ALA A 121 -5.39 -13.93 2.14
N THR A 122 -4.50 -14.54 1.36
CA THR A 122 -3.10 -14.75 1.74
C THR A 122 -2.20 -13.74 1.03
N LYS A 123 -1.15 -13.28 1.73
CA LYS A 123 -0.08 -12.54 1.09
C LYS A 123 0.93 -13.56 0.57
N ASP A 124 1.18 -13.57 -0.74
CA ASP A 124 2.30 -14.32 -1.28
C ASP A 124 3.59 -13.82 -0.63
N PRO A 125 4.49 -14.73 -0.22
CA PRO A 125 5.76 -14.31 0.34
C PRO A 125 6.52 -13.52 -0.72
N GLY A 126 7.22 -12.47 -0.28
CA GLY A 126 8.13 -11.75 -1.18
C GLY A 126 9.21 -12.72 -1.65
N CYS A 127 9.47 -12.75 -2.95
CA CYS A 127 10.55 -13.52 -3.55
C CYS A 127 11.43 -12.59 -4.39
N SER A 128 12.74 -12.82 -4.34
CA SER A 128 13.70 -12.25 -5.26
C SER A 128 14.57 -13.36 -5.83
N TRP A 129 15.18 -13.11 -6.99
CA TRP A 129 16.09 -14.06 -7.60
C TRP A 129 17.19 -13.35 -8.37
N ILE A 130 18.32 -14.03 -8.51
CA ILE A 130 19.43 -13.60 -9.36
C ILE A 130 19.89 -14.77 -10.21
N GLU A 131 20.39 -14.49 -11.41
CA GLU A 131 21.01 -15.50 -12.26
C GLU A 131 22.53 -15.35 -12.24
N LEU A 132 23.23 -16.42 -11.86
CA LEU A 132 24.69 -16.46 -11.82
C LEU A 132 25.17 -17.67 -12.62
N LYS A 133 25.93 -17.42 -13.69
CA LYS A 133 26.51 -18.47 -14.53
C LYS A 133 25.46 -19.50 -15.02
N GLY A 134 24.27 -19.04 -15.37
CA GLY A 134 23.16 -19.88 -15.84
C GLY A 134 22.38 -20.61 -14.74
N VAL A 135 22.65 -20.31 -13.46
CA VAL A 135 21.91 -20.87 -12.32
C VAL A 135 21.07 -19.77 -11.67
N VAL A 136 19.77 -20.04 -11.50
CA VAL A 136 18.84 -19.13 -10.81
C VAL A 136 18.89 -19.40 -9.31
N HIS A 137 19.25 -18.39 -8.54
CA HIS A 137 19.27 -18.39 -7.08
C HIS A 137 18.05 -17.63 -6.58
N VAL A 138 17.13 -18.34 -5.91
CA VAL A 138 15.88 -17.78 -5.38
C VAL A 138 16.01 -17.54 -3.87
N PHE A 139 15.48 -16.40 -3.42
CA PHE A 139 15.39 -16.03 -2.01
C PHE A 139 13.94 -15.70 -1.69
N VAL A 140 13.34 -16.43 -0.74
CA VAL A 140 11.98 -16.16 -0.30
C VAL A 140 12.03 -15.56 1.11
N VAL A 141 11.21 -14.55 1.36
CA VAL A 141 11.13 -13.90 2.67
C VAL A 141 10.86 -14.95 3.75
N ARG A 142 11.72 -14.95 4.78
CA ARG A 142 11.70 -15.87 5.94
C ARG A 142 12.00 -17.35 5.62
N ASP A 143 12.41 -17.68 4.40
CA ASP A 143 12.94 -19.00 4.12
C ASP A 143 14.44 -19.11 4.45
N GLY A 144 14.92 -20.34 4.54
CA GLY A 144 16.33 -20.69 4.67
C GLY A 144 16.73 -21.77 3.67
N MET A 145 16.02 -21.83 2.54
CA MET A 145 16.10 -22.96 1.61
C MET A 145 17.29 -22.87 0.68
N HIS A 146 17.91 -21.70 0.55
CA HIS A 146 19.07 -21.51 -0.30
C HIS A 146 20.30 -22.25 0.26
N PRO A 147 21.02 -23.08 -0.54
CA PRO A 147 22.14 -23.90 -0.05
C PRO A 147 23.28 -23.13 0.62
N TRP A 148 23.44 -21.85 0.28
CA TRP A 148 24.47 -20.95 0.83
C TRP A 148 23.88 -19.80 1.67
N VAL A 149 22.71 -20.01 2.28
CA VAL A 149 22.00 -18.93 2.98
C VAL A 149 22.83 -18.37 4.14
N ASP A 150 23.60 -19.20 4.84
CA ASP A 150 24.41 -18.77 5.97
C ASP A 150 25.60 -17.92 5.52
N GLU A 151 26.33 -18.33 4.47
CA GLU A 151 27.44 -17.57 3.90
C GLU A 151 27.00 -16.22 3.33
N ILE A 152 25.83 -16.19 2.68
CA ILE A 152 25.23 -14.96 2.16
C ILE A 152 24.86 -14.03 3.30
N ARG A 153 24.20 -14.53 4.36
CA ARG A 153 23.85 -13.73 5.54
C ARG A 153 25.09 -13.21 6.26
N ASP A 154 26.14 -14.02 6.36
CA ASP A 154 27.42 -13.62 6.92
C ASP A 154 28.09 -12.52 6.08
N GLY A 155 28.04 -12.64 4.75
CA GLY A 155 28.51 -11.62 3.82
C GLY A 155 27.77 -10.28 3.99
N ILE A 156 26.43 -10.32 4.05
CA ILE A 156 25.60 -9.14 4.29
C ILE A 156 25.94 -8.50 5.65
N ARG A 157 26.10 -9.30 6.72
CA ARG A 157 26.47 -8.80 8.05
C ARG A 157 27.84 -8.10 8.05
N ARG A 158 28.84 -8.65 7.34
CA ARG A 158 30.15 -8.01 7.20
C ARG A 158 30.07 -6.69 6.43
N LEU A 159 29.29 -6.64 5.35
CA LEU A 159 29.10 -5.43 4.55
C LEU A 159 28.38 -4.34 5.35
N LEU A 160 27.30 -4.69 6.06
CA LEU A 160 26.58 -3.73 6.91
C LEU A 160 27.50 -3.11 7.96
N LYS A 161 28.32 -3.93 8.63
CA LYS A 161 29.29 -3.44 9.61
C LYS A 161 30.29 -2.46 8.98
N HIS A 162 30.83 -2.79 7.82
CA HIS A 162 31.76 -1.90 7.11
C HIS A 162 31.10 -0.57 6.71
N MET A 163 29.86 -0.62 6.22
CA MET A 163 29.10 0.58 5.87
C MET A 163 28.79 1.45 7.09
N GLU A 164 28.50 0.85 8.26
CA GLU A 164 28.28 1.57 9.52
C GLU A 164 29.57 2.21 10.03
N ASP A 165 30.67 1.45 10.08
CA ASP A 165 31.94 1.86 10.69
C ASP A 165 32.68 2.90 9.83
N ASP A 166 32.75 2.71 8.51
CA ASP A 166 33.63 3.49 7.62
C ASP A 166 32.88 4.57 6.81
N GLU A 167 31.60 4.37 6.53
CA GLU A 167 30.79 5.26 5.67
C GLU A 167 29.65 5.97 6.44
N GLY A 168 29.52 5.72 7.75
CA GLY A 168 28.50 6.35 8.60
C GLY A 168 27.07 6.01 8.22
N TYR A 169 26.85 4.87 7.55
CA TYR A 169 25.51 4.40 7.20
C TYR A 169 24.71 4.04 8.46
N HIS A 170 23.48 4.55 8.55
CA HIS A 170 22.55 4.17 9.62
C HIS A 170 21.30 3.53 9.00
N PRO A 171 21.02 2.24 9.26
CA PRO A 171 19.84 1.60 8.71
C PRO A 171 18.56 2.23 9.29
N ALA A 172 17.71 2.76 8.43
CA ALA A 172 16.37 3.21 8.82
C ALA A 172 15.44 1.99 8.94
N PHE A 173 15.28 1.45 10.16
CA PHE A 173 14.38 0.33 10.45
C PHE A 173 12.90 0.71 10.57
N ASP A 174 12.46 1.81 9.96
CA ASP A 174 11.17 2.42 10.28
C ASP A 174 9.92 1.59 9.90
N PHE A 175 10.02 0.45 9.19
CA PHE A 175 8.82 -0.23 8.69
C PHE A 175 8.80 -1.76 8.62
N VAL A 176 9.78 -2.50 9.15
CA VAL A 176 9.85 -3.97 8.87
C VAL A 176 9.67 -4.90 10.08
N LEU A 177 9.81 -4.45 11.33
CA LEU A 177 9.95 -5.40 12.44
C LEU A 177 8.69 -5.82 13.21
N ASP A 178 7.56 -5.11 13.12
CA ASP A 178 6.37 -5.47 13.93
C ASP A 178 5.14 -5.94 13.13
N GLN A 179 5.32 -6.33 11.87
CA GLN A 179 4.24 -6.96 11.11
C GLN A 179 4.51 -8.45 10.92
N VAL A 180 3.51 -9.23 11.32
CA VAL A 180 3.37 -10.69 11.17
C VAL A 180 3.89 -11.52 12.35
N GLY A 181 3.09 -11.46 13.43
CA GLY A 181 2.67 -12.64 14.20
C GLY A 181 1.24 -13.01 13.85
#